data_AF-A0AAD8AXP7-F1
#
_entry.id   AF-A0AAD8AXP7-F1
#
_cell.length_a   1.000
_cell.length_b   1.000
_cell.length_c   1.000
_cell.angle_alpha   90.00
_cell.angle_beta   90.00
_cell.angle_gamma   90.00
#
_symmetry.space_group_name_H-M   'P 1'
#
loop_
_entity.id
_entity.type
_entity.pdbx_description
1 polymer ?
#
loop_
_entity_poly.entity_id
_entity_poly.type
_entity_poly.pdbx_seq_one_letter_code
_entity_poly.pdbx_strand_id
1 'polypeptide(L)'
;MTICKVTMAICKVTMAIGKYNNSICRDSVSICRNNLTKGKDNMTIVNVNMAIGKDSMAIDYDTMAICKVTMAIGKDNNSICRDSVSICRNNLTIGIDNMAIGNVSMAIGKDSMAIDYDTMAICKVTMGIGKAYNSMCRDSVSICRNNLTIIKDNKIIVNVSMAIGKDSMAIGKDNNSMNRDSVAIGRNNLTIGKDNMAIDKRNMSNGNITVQ
;
A
#
# COMPACT_ATOMS: atom_id res chain seq x y z
N MET A 1 29.24 14.11 -29.98
CA MET A 1 28.41 13.34 -29.03
C MET A 1 27.11 14.10 -28.84
N THR A 2 26.07 13.73 -29.59
CA THR A 2 24.82 14.49 -29.72
C THR A 2 23.94 14.23 -28.50
N ILE A 3 24.12 15.00 -27.43
CA ILE A 3 23.19 15.05 -26.30
C ILE A 3 21.89 15.67 -26.82
N CYS A 4 20.76 15.01 -26.57
CA CYS A 4 19.59 14.92 -27.46
C CYS A 4 18.76 16.21 -27.69
N LYS A 5 17.93 16.17 -28.75
CA LYS A 5 17.22 17.27 -29.45
C LYS A 5 16.28 18.21 -28.65
N VAL A 6 15.85 17.89 -27.42
CA VAL A 6 15.08 18.81 -26.55
C VAL A 6 15.24 18.32 -25.11
N THR A 7 16.22 18.86 -24.40
CA THR A 7 16.43 18.59 -22.98
C THR A 7 16.50 19.93 -22.28
N MET A 8 15.54 20.19 -21.39
CA MET A 8 15.41 21.48 -20.72
C MET A 8 15.80 21.32 -19.25
N ALA A 9 16.91 21.95 -18.85
CA ALA A 9 17.44 21.97 -17.50
C ALA A 9 17.55 23.43 -17.05
N ILE A 10 16.65 23.88 -16.15
CA ILE A 10 16.46 25.31 -15.86
C ILE A 10 17.15 25.76 -14.55
N CYS A 11 17.58 24.87 -13.66
CA CYS A 11 18.18 25.30 -12.38
C CYS A 11 19.54 24.68 -12.05
N LYS A 12 20.19 25.28 -11.04
CA LYS A 12 21.53 24.94 -10.55
C LYS A 12 21.64 23.43 -10.28
N VAL A 13 22.69 22.80 -10.83
CA VAL A 13 23.05 21.39 -10.60
C VAL A 13 21.95 20.40 -11.03
N THR A 14 21.44 20.54 -12.25
CA THR A 14 20.55 19.53 -12.86
C THR A 14 21.29 18.68 -13.88
N MET A 15 21.11 17.36 -13.77
CA MET A 15 21.61 16.41 -14.77
C MET A 15 20.42 15.87 -15.58
N ALA A 16 20.29 16.34 -16.82
CA ALA A 16 19.25 15.85 -17.73
C ALA A 16 19.92 15.19 -18.96
N ILE A 17 19.73 13.88 -19.11
CA ILE A 17 20.38 13.06 -20.16
C ILE A 17 19.31 12.31 -20.94
N GLY A 18 19.36 12.40 -22.28
CA GLY A 18 18.43 11.70 -23.17
C GLY A 18 17.38 12.65 -23.77
N LYS A 19 16.20 12.17 -24.18
CA LYS A 19 15.28 12.89 -25.09
C LYS A 19 13.96 13.28 -24.42
N TYR A 20 13.55 14.54 -24.56
CA TYR A 20 12.29 15.08 -24.02
C TYR A 20 12.20 15.02 -22.49
N ASN A 21 13.33 15.16 -21.81
CA ASN A 21 13.33 15.34 -20.36
C ASN A 21 13.10 16.82 -20.03
N ASN A 22 12.16 17.08 -19.13
CA ASN A 22 11.83 18.40 -18.64
C ASN A 22 12.19 18.49 -17.16
N SER A 23 13.39 18.99 -16.87
CA SER A 23 13.96 19.11 -15.53
C SER A 23 13.96 20.57 -15.08
N ILE A 24 12.92 20.94 -14.33
CA ILE A 24 12.75 22.29 -13.75
C ILE A 24 12.98 22.16 -12.25
N CYS A 25 14.23 21.91 -11.89
CA CYS A 25 14.57 21.47 -10.55
C CYS A 25 15.99 21.85 -10.15
N ARG A 26 16.28 21.81 -8.86
CA ARG A 26 17.63 22.00 -8.30
C ARG A 26 18.15 20.67 -7.78
N ASP A 27 19.45 20.41 -7.96
CA ASP A 27 20.12 19.21 -7.43
C ASP A 27 19.43 17.89 -7.86
N SER A 28 18.97 17.82 -9.11
CA SER A 28 18.05 16.76 -9.58
C SER A 28 18.54 16.06 -10.84
N VAL A 29 18.08 14.83 -11.03
CA VAL A 29 18.51 13.92 -12.09
C VAL A 29 17.32 13.50 -12.95
N SER A 30 17.47 13.53 -14.27
CA SER A 30 16.48 13.04 -15.23
C SER A 30 17.15 12.36 -16.41
N ILE A 31 17.06 11.03 -16.49
CA ILE A 31 17.84 10.23 -17.44
C ILE A 31 16.91 9.42 -18.35
N CYS A 32 17.29 9.27 -19.61
CA CYS A 32 16.61 8.57 -20.70
C CYS A 32 15.51 9.39 -21.39
N ARG A 33 14.22 9.06 -21.29
CA ARG A 33 13.22 9.63 -22.19
C ARG A 33 11.93 10.07 -21.48
N ASN A 34 11.36 11.18 -21.94
CA ASN A 34 10.01 11.64 -21.58
C ASN A 34 9.80 11.83 -20.06
N ASN A 35 10.85 12.18 -19.32
CA ASN A 35 10.70 12.35 -17.88
C ASN A 35 10.39 13.80 -17.50
N LEU A 36 9.58 13.98 -16.47
CA LEU A 36 9.26 15.27 -15.87
C LEU A 36 9.80 15.32 -14.44
N THR A 37 10.80 16.14 -14.19
CA THR A 37 11.35 16.36 -12.85
C THR A 37 11.13 17.81 -12.44
N LYS A 38 10.39 18.06 -11.36
CA LYS A 38 10.12 19.41 -10.85
C LYS A 38 10.34 19.50 -9.35
N GLY A 39 11.08 20.52 -8.90
CA GLY A 39 11.35 20.75 -7.48
C GLY A 39 12.82 20.57 -7.08
N LYS A 40 13.13 19.90 -5.96
CA LYS A 40 14.51 19.85 -5.43
C LYS A 40 14.89 18.42 -5.04
N ASP A 41 16.12 18.00 -5.34
CA ASP A 41 16.65 16.69 -4.93
C ASP A 41 15.85 15.50 -5.52
N ASN A 42 15.27 15.68 -6.72
CA ASN A 42 14.41 14.66 -7.35
C ASN A 42 15.16 13.82 -8.37
N MET A 43 14.69 12.60 -8.60
CA MET A 43 15.30 11.66 -9.55
C MET A 43 14.24 11.01 -10.44
N THR A 44 14.43 11.08 -11.75
CA THR A 44 13.66 10.31 -12.75
C THR A 44 14.58 9.55 -13.69
N ILE A 45 14.34 8.27 -13.91
CA ILE A 45 15.22 7.43 -14.74
C ILE A 45 14.37 6.48 -15.58
N VAL A 46 14.76 6.27 -16.85
CA VAL A 46 14.18 5.33 -17.82
C VAL A 46 13.09 5.96 -18.73
N ASN A 47 11.79 5.85 -18.46
CA ASN A 47 10.81 6.31 -19.44
C ASN A 47 9.46 6.73 -18.85
N VAL A 48 8.97 7.92 -19.25
CA VAL A 48 7.64 8.43 -18.89
C VAL A 48 7.46 8.60 -17.38
N ASN A 49 8.52 8.96 -16.65
CA ASN A 49 8.44 9.12 -15.21
C ASN A 49 8.23 10.57 -14.80
N MET A 50 7.51 10.76 -13.69
CA MET A 50 7.20 12.07 -13.13
C MET A 50 7.60 12.13 -11.66
N ALA A 51 8.54 13.01 -11.32
CA ALA A 51 8.91 13.31 -9.94
C ALA A 51 8.70 14.80 -9.62
N ILE A 52 7.71 15.11 -8.79
CA ILE A 52 7.34 16.48 -8.45
C ILE A 52 7.32 16.67 -6.93
N GLY A 53 8.15 17.58 -6.41
CA GLY A 53 8.22 17.83 -4.97
C GLY A 53 9.65 18.04 -4.48
N LYS A 54 9.99 17.42 -3.36
CA LYS A 54 11.33 17.46 -2.80
C LYS A 54 11.72 16.06 -2.34
N ASP A 55 12.92 15.60 -2.68
CA ASP A 55 13.38 14.24 -2.36
C ASP A 55 12.47 13.16 -2.98
N SER A 56 11.95 13.41 -4.19
CA SER A 56 11.02 12.51 -4.90
C SER A 56 11.74 11.67 -5.96
N MET A 57 11.42 10.39 -6.06
CA MET A 57 12.07 9.43 -6.96
C MET A 57 11.05 8.64 -7.78
N ALA A 58 11.15 8.69 -9.10
CA ALA A 58 10.32 7.92 -10.03
C ALA A 58 11.20 7.16 -11.04
N ILE A 59 11.27 5.83 -10.95
CA ILE A 59 12.21 5.00 -11.71
C ILE A 59 11.47 3.91 -12.47
N ASP A 60 11.97 3.63 -13.69
CA ASP A 60 11.52 2.59 -14.62
C ASP A 60 10.44 3.07 -15.61
N TYR A 61 9.21 2.55 -15.64
CA TYR A 61 8.26 2.86 -16.72
C TYR A 61 6.93 3.40 -16.21
N ASP A 62 6.57 4.62 -16.63
CA ASP A 62 5.26 5.22 -16.32
C ASP A 62 4.99 5.28 -14.80
N THR A 63 5.94 5.84 -14.06
CA THR A 63 5.85 6.00 -12.60
C THR A 63 5.72 7.46 -12.20
N MET A 64 4.94 7.69 -11.16
CA MET A 64 4.63 9.02 -10.64
C MET A 64 4.93 9.09 -9.15
N ALA A 65 5.85 9.97 -8.76
CA ALA A 65 6.20 10.30 -7.39
C ALA A 65 5.95 11.81 -7.16
N ILE A 66 4.81 12.14 -6.56
CA ILE A 66 4.37 13.52 -6.30
C ILE A 66 4.30 13.73 -4.79
N CYS A 67 4.85 14.85 -4.31
CA CYS A 67 5.02 15.28 -2.91
C CYS A 67 6.44 15.06 -2.35
N LYS A 68 6.65 15.50 -1.11
CA LYS A 68 7.94 15.42 -0.41
C LYS A 68 8.22 13.98 0.05
N VAL A 69 9.46 13.51 -0.12
CA VAL A 69 9.94 12.18 0.29
C VAL A 69 9.04 11.08 -0.29
N THR A 70 9.00 10.99 -1.61
CA THR A 70 8.14 10.02 -2.31
C THR A 70 8.93 9.15 -3.25
N MET A 71 8.57 7.88 -3.33
CA MET A 71 9.29 6.90 -4.13
C MET A 71 8.31 6.04 -4.93
N ALA A 72 8.44 6.03 -6.25
CA ALA A 72 7.73 5.15 -7.15
C ALA A 72 8.77 4.40 -8.02
N ILE A 73 8.85 3.08 -7.91
CA ILE A 73 9.84 2.29 -8.64
C ILE A 73 9.17 1.09 -9.32
N GLY A 74 9.37 0.95 -10.62
CA GLY A 74 8.86 -0.16 -11.43
C GLY A 74 7.92 0.32 -12.51
N LYS A 75 6.74 -0.28 -12.65
CA LYS A 75 5.85 -0.02 -13.78
C LYS A 75 4.44 0.41 -13.36
N ASP A 76 3.94 1.50 -13.93
CA ASP A 76 2.56 1.98 -13.74
C ASP A 76 2.24 2.34 -12.26
N ASN A 77 3.23 2.82 -11.49
CA ASN A 77 3.08 3.12 -10.06
C ASN A 77 2.76 4.60 -9.80
N ASN A 78 1.82 4.87 -8.89
CA ASN A 78 1.40 6.21 -8.50
C ASN A 78 1.56 6.44 -6.98
N SER A 79 2.61 7.14 -6.57
CA SER A 79 2.80 7.65 -5.22
C SER A 79 2.58 9.15 -5.18
N ILE A 80 1.40 9.60 -4.73
CA ILE A 80 0.97 11.00 -4.91
C ILE A 80 0.90 11.83 -3.63
N CYS A 81 1.42 11.33 -2.52
CA CYS A 81 1.33 11.98 -1.21
C CYS A 81 2.61 11.87 -0.39
N ARG A 82 2.76 12.67 0.67
CA ARG A 82 3.99 12.80 1.45
C ARG A 82 4.43 11.47 2.08
N ASP A 83 5.74 11.22 2.12
CA ASP A 83 6.34 10.06 2.79
C ASP A 83 5.76 8.73 2.26
N SER A 84 5.57 8.63 0.95
CA SER A 84 4.92 7.47 0.32
C SER A 84 5.84 6.66 -0.58
N VAL A 85 5.60 5.35 -0.60
CA VAL A 85 6.43 4.39 -1.35
C VAL A 85 5.54 3.44 -2.16
N SER A 86 5.75 3.37 -3.47
CA SER A 86 5.13 2.39 -4.37
C SER A 86 6.19 1.63 -5.19
N ILE A 87 6.29 0.32 -5.02
CA ILE A 87 7.37 -0.50 -5.63
C ILE A 87 6.80 -1.72 -6.34
N CYS A 88 7.33 -2.05 -7.51
CA CYS A 88 6.93 -3.12 -8.44
C CYS A 88 5.90 -2.66 -9.47
N ARG A 89 4.65 -3.14 -9.51
CA ARG A 89 3.74 -2.89 -10.65
C ARG A 89 2.34 -2.45 -10.23
N ASN A 90 1.82 -1.41 -10.89
CA ASN A 90 0.43 -0.99 -10.82
C ASN A 90 -0.05 -0.68 -9.38
N ASN A 91 0.81 -0.05 -8.59
CA ASN A 91 0.54 0.28 -7.20
C ASN A 91 0.10 1.74 -7.03
N LEU A 92 -0.73 1.99 -6.01
CA LEU A 92 -1.25 3.31 -5.70
C LEU A 92 -1.09 3.62 -4.21
N THR A 93 -0.45 4.73 -3.88
CA THR A 93 -0.43 5.28 -2.52
C THR A 93 -1.04 6.68 -2.49
N ILE A 94 -2.04 6.85 -1.63
CA ILE A 94 -2.75 8.14 -1.43
C ILE A 94 -2.83 8.44 0.06
N GLY A 95 -2.30 9.58 0.47
CA GLY A 95 -2.20 10.02 1.85
C GLY A 95 -0.79 9.83 2.46
N ILE A 96 -0.65 10.07 3.75
CA ILE A 96 0.66 10.35 4.38
C ILE A 96 1.24 9.08 5.01
N ASP A 97 2.56 8.86 4.87
CA ASP A 97 3.27 7.74 5.49
C ASP A 97 2.77 6.36 4.99
N ASN A 98 2.54 6.22 3.68
CA ASN A 98 1.94 5.02 3.09
C ASN A 98 2.92 4.19 2.26
N MET A 99 2.71 2.87 2.22
CA MET A 99 3.57 1.93 1.50
C MET A 99 2.75 0.92 0.71
N ALA A 100 2.95 0.82 -0.60
CA ALA A 100 2.37 -0.19 -1.48
C ALA A 100 3.47 -0.95 -2.23
N ILE A 101 3.70 -2.22 -1.93
CA ILE A 101 4.78 -3.01 -2.54
C ILE A 101 4.20 -4.28 -3.13
N GLY A 102 4.39 -4.52 -4.43
CA GLY A 102 3.91 -5.73 -5.09
C GLY A 102 3.19 -5.45 -6.39
N ASN A 103 2.11 -6.17 -6.70
CA ASN A 103 1.41 -6.03 -7.96
C ASN A 103 -0.07 -5.74 -7.72
N VAL A 104 -0.57 -4.60 -8.19
CA VAL A 104 -1.96 -4.17 -7.96
C VAL A 104 -2.24 -3.92 -6.46
N SER A 105 -1.29 -3.33 -5.73
CA SER A 105 -1.44 -2.98 -4.31
C SER A 105 -1.84 -1.51 -4.11
N MET A 106 -2.73 -1.27 -3.15
CA MET A 106 -3.28 0.06 -2.84
C MET A 106 -3.20 0.35 -1.34
N ALA A 107 -2.50 1.43 -0.97
CA ALA A 107 -2.45 1.93 0.41
C ALA A 107 -2.98 3.37 0.47
N ILE A 108 -4.17 3.55 1.05
CA ILE A 108 -4.91 4.82 1.05
C ILE A 108 -5.25 5.22 2.48
N GLY A 109 -4.78 6.38 2.94
CA GLY A 109 -5.03 6.87 4.31
C GLY A 109 -3.80 7.51 4.94
N LYS A 110 -3.59 7.25 6.23
CA LYS A 110 -2.38 7.67 6.95
C LYS A 110 -1.75 6.45 7.59
N ASP A 111 -0.43 6.27 7.51
CA ASP A 111 0.25 5.12 8.12
C ASP A 111 -0.29 3.77 7.58
N SER A 112 -0.57 3.69 6.28
CA SER A 112 -1.21 2.53 5.62
C SER A 112 -0.20 1.72 4.81
N MET A 113 -0.29 0.40 4.87
CA MET A 113 0.65 -0.51 4.23
C MET A 113 -0.08 -1.65 3.52
N ALA A 114 0.19 -1.81 2.22
CA ALA A 114 -0.32 -2.90 1.38
C ALA A 114 0.86 -3.60 0.69
N ILE A 115 1.08 -4.87 1.00
CA ILE A 115 2.20 -5.65 0.47
C ILE A 115 1.68 -6.92 -0.20
N ASP A 116 2.26 -7.25 -1.36
CA ASP A 116 2.01 -8.40 -2.24
C ASP A 116 1.01 -8.12 -3.41
N TYR A 117 0.30 -9.13 -3.86
CA TYR A 117 -0.58 -9.10 -5.03
C TYR A 117 -2.02 -8.75 -4.64
N ASP A 118 -2.62 -7.72 -5.27
CA ASP A 118 -4.04 -7.38 -5.10
C ASP A 118 -4.39 -7.07 -3.63
N THR A 119 -3.57 -6.25 -2.99
CA THR A 119 -3.66 -5.95 -1.55
C THR A 119 -4.17 -4.53 -1.38
N MET A 120 -5.28 -4.35 -0.64
CA MET A 120 -5.93 -3.06 -0.43
C MET A 120 -6.01 -2.74 1.06
N ALA A 121 -5.24 -1.73 1.49
CA ALA A 121 -5.25 -1.17 2.84
C ALA A 121 -5.78 0.26 2.78
N ILE A 122 -7.08 0.43 3.04
CA ILE A 122 -7.77 1.71 3.03
C ILE A 122 -8.19 2.07 4.45
N CYS A 123 -7.72 3.23 4.92
CA CYS A 123 -7.94 3.91 6.21
C CYS A 123 -6.64 4.12 6.98
N LYS A 124 -6.70 4.97 8.02
CA LYS A 124 -5.57 5.25 8.90
C LYS A 124 -5.11 4.00 9.67
N VAL A 125 -3.79 3.79 9.76
CA VAL A 125 -3.13 2.70 10.49
C VAL A 125 -3.68 1.35 10.03
N THR A 126 -3.53 1.06 8.74
CA THR A 126 -4.01 -0.20 8.15
C THR A 126 -2.85 -0.97 7.57
N MET A 127 -2.79 -2.26 7.84
CA MET A 127 -1.72 -3.12 7.34
C MET A 127 -2.31 -4.37 6.70
N GLY A 128 -1.99 -4.58 5.43
CA GLY A 128 -2.29 -5.77 4.66
C GLY A 128 -1.00 -6.36 4.11
N ILE A 129 -0.70 -7.61 4.47
CA ILE A 129 0.41 -8.35 3.89
C ILE A 129 -0.11 -9.65 3.30
N GLY A 130 0.03 -9.82 1.98
CA GLY A 130 -0.33 -11.03 1.25
C GLY A 130 -1.45 -10.80 0.24
N LYS A 131 -1.88 -11.89 -0.41
CA LYS A 131 -2.67 -11.83 -1.63
C LYS A 131 -4.17 -11.57 -1.42
N ALA A 132 -4.77 -10.68 -2.23
CA ALA A 132 -6.23 -10.46 -2.25
C ALA A 132 -6.80 -10.06 -0.88
N TYR A 133 -6.16 -9.11 -0.22
CA TYR A 133 -6.65 -8.51 1.03
C TYR A 133 -7.47 -7.26 0.74
N ASN A 134 -8.59 -7.10 1.45
CA ASN A 134 -9.35 -5.86 1.42
C ASN A 134 -9.68 -5.44 2.86
N SER A 135 -9.08 -4.35 3.32
CA SER A 135 -9.56 -3.63 4.50
C SER A 135 -9.90 -2.20 4.15
N MET A 136 -11.05 -1.77 4.65
CA MET A 136 -11.58 -0.43 4.49
C MET A 136 -11.76 0.24 5.85
N CYS A 137 -10.94 -0.12 6.85
CA CYS A 137 -11.20 0.20 8.26
C CYS A 137 -9.96 0.59 9.02
N ARG A 138 -10.11 1.61 9.87
CA ARG A 138 -9.02 2.15 10.69
C ARG A 138 -8.45 1.12 11.67
N ASP A 139 -7.16 1.22 11.95
CA ASP A 139 -6.46 0.45 12.99
C ASP A 139 -6.59 -1.07 12.79
N SER A 140 -6.53 -1.54 11.53
CA SER A 140 -6.72 -2.94 11.16
C SER A 140 -5.45 -3.60 10.62
N VAL A 141 -5.24 -4.86 10.99
CA VAL A 141 -4.10 -5.67 10.54
C VAL A 141 -4.61 -6.97 9.95
N SER A 142 -4.14 -7.30 8.76
CA SER A 142 -4.40 -8.58 8.12
C SER A 142 -3.14 -9.12 7.46
N ILE A 143 -2.89 -10.40 7.69
CA ILE A 143 -1.73 -11.11 7.15
C ILE A 143 -2.21 -12.39 6.47
N CYS A 144 -1.58 -12.70 5.33
CA CYS A 144 -1.86 -13.79 4.38
C CYS A 144 -2.90 -13.43 3.31
N ARG A 145 -3.84 -14.34 3.02
CA ARG A 145 -4.57 -14.34 1.75
C ARG A 145 -6.08 -14.29 1.95
N ASN A 146 -6.78 -13.61 1.04
CA ASN A 146 -8.24 -13.58 0.94
C ASN A 146 -8.96 -13.15 2.24
N ASN A 147 -8.42 -12.17 2.95
CA ASN A 147 -9.00 -11.68 4.20
C ASN A 147 -9.81 -10.40 3.99
N LEU A 148 -10.87 -10.25 4.78
CA LEU A 148 -11.76 -9.08 4.73
C LEU A 148 -11.98 -8.50 6.14
N THR A 149 -11.73 -7.21 6.26
CA THR A 149 -11.90 -6.46 7.51
C THR A 149 -12.82 -5.26 7.29
N ILE A 150 -13.94 -5.18 8.04
CA ILE A 150 -15.05 -4.24 7.76
C ILE A 150 -15.35 -3.26 8.93
N ILE A 151 -14.85 -3.49 10.14
CA ILE A 151 -14.96 -2.53 11.25
C ILE A 151 -13.56 -2.31 11.88
N LYS A 152 -13.42 -1.17 12.57
CA LYS A 152 -12.17 -0.72 13.20
C LYS A 152 -11.59 -1.71 14.21
N ASP A 153 -10.28 -1.59 14.42
CA ASP A 153 -9.51 -2.26 15.48
C ASP A 153 -9.39 -3.80 15.32
N ASN A 154 -9.50 -4.30 14.08
CA ASN A 154 -9.57 -5.73 13.80
C ASN A 154 -8.23 -6.35 13.44
N LYS A 155 -8.05 -7.62 13.84
CA LYS A 155 -6.83 -8.38 13.58
C LYS A 155 -7.16 -9.72 12.93
N ILE A 156 -6.68 -9.92 11.72
CA ILE A 156 -6.77 -11.20 11.01
C ILE A 156 -5.36 -11.72 10.78
N ILE A 157 -5.07 -12.91 11.27
CA ILE A 157 -3.79 -13.55 11.04
C ILE A 157 -4.13 -14.91 10.44
N VAL A 158 -3.73 -15.16 9.18
CA VAL A 158 -3.96 -16.39 8.38
C VAL A 158 -5.15 -16.28 7.38
N ASN A 159 -5.29 -17.28 6.50
CA ASN A 159 -5.97 -17.32 5.20
C ASN A 159 -7.51 -17.47 5.26
N VAL A 160 -8.23 -16.73 4.41
CA VAL A 160 -9.69 -16.81 4.17
C VAL A 160 -10.54 -16.51 5.42
N SER A 161 -10.10 -15.59 6.26
CA SER A 161 -10.81 -15.23 7.49
C SER A 161 -11.45 -13.84 7.39
N MET A 162 -12.55 -13.65 8.13
CA MET A 162 -13.29 -12.39 8.19
C MET A 162 -13.40 -11.90 9.63
N ALA A 163 -13.00 -10.66 9.87
CA ALA A 163 -13.20 -9.96 11.14
C ALA A 163 -14.07 -8.73 10.86
N ILE A 164 -15.36 -8.86 11.20
CA ILE A 164 -16.38 -7.86 10.90
C ILE A 164 -16.69 -7.02 12.13
N GLY A 165 -16.78 -7.57 13.34
CA GLY A 165 -17.11 -6.78 14.54
C GLY A 165 -16.02 -5.79 14.93
N LYS A 166 -16.31 -4.78 15.77
CA LYS A 166 -15.27 -3.90 16.36
C LYS A 166 -14.37 -4.73 17.30
N ASP A 167 -13.05 -4.49 17.29
CA ASP A 167 -12.09 -5.20 18.14
C ASP A 167 -12.13 -6.73 17.96
N SER A 168 -12.56 -7.21 16.79
CA SER A 168 -12.70 -8.63 16.51
C SER A 168 -11.41 -9.24 15.97
N MET A 169 -11.21 -10.52 16.27
CA MET A 169 -9.99 -11.23 15.95
C MET A 169 -10.28 -12.59 15.31
N ALA A 170 -9.70 -12.83 14.14
CA ALA A 170 -9.77 -14.12 13.47
C ALA A 170 -8.35 -14.64 13.21
N ILE A 171 -7.95 -15.70 13.92
CA ILE A 171 -6.62 -16.31 13.78
C ILE A 171 -6.77 -17.72 13.26
N GLY A 172 -6.20 -18.01 12.09
CA GLY A 172 -6.29 -19.31 11.44
C GLY A 172 -7.11 -19.29 10.16
N LYS A 173 -7.60 -20.46 9.72
CA LYS A 173 -8.16 -20.65 8.38
C LYS A 173 -9.68 -20.69 8.39
N ASP A 174 -10.33 -19.93 7.50
CA ASP A 174 -11.80 -19.92 7.33
C ASP A 174 -12.55 -19.50 8.63
N ASN A 175 -12.00 -18.58 9.43
CA ASN A 175 -12.62 -18.12 10.68
C ASN A 175 -13.40 -16.81 10.50
N ASN A 176 -14.59 -16.74 11.10
CA ASN A 176 -15.50 -15.60 10.98
C ASN A 176 -15.84 -15.01 12.35
N SER A 177 -15.33 -13.82 12.61
CA SER A 177 -15.57 -13.05 13.83
C SER A 177 -16.55 -11.91 13.56
N MET A 178 -17.85 -12.16 13.76
CA MET A 178 -18.90 -11.27 13.23
C MET A 178 -19.32 -10.14 14.18
N ASN A 179 -18.98 -10.21 15.46
CA ASN A 179 -19.49 -9.28 16.47
C ASN A 179 -18.39 -8.61 17.30
N ARG A 180 -18.77 -7.58 18.05
CA ARG A 180 -17.82 -6.79 18.84
C ARG A 180 -17.11 -7.67 19.89
N ASP A 181 -15.80 -7.45 20.05
CA ASP A 181 -14.95 -8.14 21.03
C ASP A 181 -15.00 -9.69 20.86
N SER A 182 -15.25 -10.16 19.63
CA SER A 182 -15.31 -11.60 19.32
C SER A 182 -13.97 -12.15 18.82
N VAL A 183 -13.68 -13.41 19.13
CA VAL A 183 -12.40 -14.06 18.83
C VAL A 183 -12.60 -15.47 18.27
N ALA A 184 -12.18 -15.71 17.03
CA ALA A 184 -12.21 -17.02 16.38
C ALA A 184 -10.79 -17.52 16.08
N ILE A 185 -10.34 -18.57 16.77
CA ILE A 185 -8.96 -19.11 16.67
C ILE A 185 -9.00 -20.57 16.21
N GLY A 186 -8.27 -20.93 15.15
CA GLY A 186 -8.18 -22.31 14.65
C GLY A 186 -8.68 -22.46 13.21
N ARG A 187 -9.65 -23.35 12.95
CA ARG A 187 -10.16 -23.58 11.59
C ARG A 187 -11.68 -23.74 11.52
N ASN A 188 -12.32 -23.00 10.61
CA ASN A 188 -13.76 -23.03 10.36
C ASN A 188 -14.61 -22.60 11.58
N ASN A 189 -14.12 -21.66 12.40
CA ASN A 189 -14.86 -21.17 13.57
C ASN A 189 -15.72 -19.94 13.23
N LEU A 190 -16.87 -19.82 13.87
CA LEU A 190 -17.82 -18.73 13.71
C LEU A 190 -18.23 -18.18 15.08
N THR A 191 -17.96 -16.91 15.35
CA THR A 191 -18.44 -16.21 16.54
C THR A 191 -19.44 -15.13 16.14
N ILE A 192 -20.69 -15.30 16.55
CA ILE A 192 -21.80 -14.37 16.29
C ILE A 192 -22.25 -13.59 17.54
N GLY A 193 -21.86 -14.02 18.73
CA GLY A 193 -22.08 -13.31 20.00
C GLY A 193 -21.03 -12.22 20.27
N LYS A 194 -21.41 -11.20 21.06
CA LYS A 194 -20.51 -10.17 21.62
C LYS A 194 -19.66 -10.78 22.75
N ASP A 195 -18.43 -10.31 22.93
CA ASP A 195 -17.52 -10.72 24.02
C ASP A 195 -17.30 -12.24 24.05
N ASN A 196 -17.16 -12.85 22.87
CA ASN A 196 -17.30 -14.28 22.70
C ASN A 196 -16.11 -14.92 21.98
N MET A 197 -15.86 -16.20 22.22
CA MET A 197 -14.68 -16.88 21.71
C MET A 197 -14.97 -18.30 21.19
N ALA A 198 -14.38 -18.65 20.06
CA ALA A 198 -14.42 -20.00 19.48
C ALA A 198 -12.99 -20.46 19.15
N ILE A 199 -12.53 -21.55 19.77
CA ILE A 199 -11.16 -22.07 19.63
C ILE A 199 -11.17 -23.49 19.04
N ASP A 200 -10.18 -23.82 18.22
CA ASP A 200 -9.92 -25.12 17.55
C ASP A 200 -10.72 -25.33 16.26
N LYS A 201 -11.68 -26.28 16.14
CA LYS A 201 -12.24 -26.61 14.81
C LYS A 201 -13.76 -26.68 14.76
N ARG A 202 -14.33 -25.97 13.78
CA ARG A 202 -15.76 -26.02 13.41
C ARG A 202 -16.70 -25.60 14.55
N ASN A 203 -16.26 -24.67 15.39
CA ASN A 203 -17.06 -24.15 16.49
C ASN A 203 -17.96 -23.01 16.04
N MET A 204 -19.22 -23.05 16.46
CA MET A 204 -20.14 -21.92 16.34
C MET A 204 -20.47 -21.45 17.76
N SER A 205 -20.15 -20.19 18.06
CA SER A 205 -20.47 -19.61 19.36
C SER A 205 -21.35 -18.36 19.26
N ASN A 206 -22.40 -18.33 20.10
CA ASN A 206 -23.40 -17.26 20.16
C ASN A 206 -23.59 -16.63 21.55
N GLY A 207 -22.73 -16.94 22.53
CA GLY A 207 -22.88 -16.35 23.86
C GLY A 207 -21.87 -16.78 24.92
N ASN A 208 -21.20 -17.92 24.73
CA ASN A 208 -20.18 -18.44 25.65
C ASN A 208 -18.93 -18.92 24.90
N ILE A 209 -17.79 -18.90 25.58
CA ILE A 209 -16.55 -19.47 25.04
C ILE A 209 -16.76 -20.94 24.66
N THR A 210 -16.49 -21.30 23.40
CA THR A 210 -16.56 -22.68 22.89
C THR A 210 -15.17 -23.14 22.49
N VAL A 211 -14.72 -24.26 23.03
CA VAL A 211 -13.42 -24.88 22.75
C VAL A 211 -13.65 -26.35 22.46
N GLN A 212 -13.56 -26.76 21.19
CA GLN A 212 -13.71 -28.15 20.74
C GLN A 212 -12.89 -28.47 19.49
#